data_AF-A0A7N2LJR5-F1
#
_entry.id   AF-A0A7N2LJR5-F1
#
_cell.length_a   1.000
_cell.length_b   1.000
_cell.length_c   1.000
_cell.angle_alpha   90.00
_cell.angle_beta   90.00
_cell.angle_gamma   90.00
#
_symmetry.space_group_name_H-M   'P 1'
#
loop_
_entity.id
_entity.type
_entity.pdbx_description
1 polymer ?
#
loop_
_entity_poly.entity_id
_entity_poly.type
_entity_poly.pdbx_seq_one_letter_code
_entity_poly.pdbx_strand_id
1 'polypeptide(L)'
;MESWVNWKFHLGFDIRASPIISLASIYDLKKQKYHQVLYRGFIFDLFVPYMDPTEEWYYQTFFDSGEYGSGQSAVSLKPLADCPANAVFLDAYYASSDGTPVKISNAVCIFENHAGNIMWRHTELGIPGEVIREVRLDVSLVVRMVATVGNYDYIIDWEFKPSGSIKLGFGLKLAELVVVNPNKKTKVGNNVGYRLIPGPATRPLLLYNDYPQIRGAFTNKDVWVTLYNKSEKWAGGLYVDQSQGDDTLAVWSLRNRKIENKDIVLWYTTGFHHVPCQEDFPVMPTLSGGFELRPTNFFDSNPVLKTRPPNLVHWPNCTNKP
;
A
#
# COMPACT_ATOMS: atom_id res chain seq x y z
N MET A 1 -5.11 2.88 -18.16
CA MET A 1 -3.85 2.12 -17.96
C MET A 1 -2.78 3.18 -17.86
N GLU A 2 -2.26 3.32 -16.66
CA GLU A 2 -1.42 4.43 -16.26
C GLU A 2 0.02 4.14 -16.66
N SER A 3 0.72 5.16 -17.14
CA SER A 3 2.13 5.09 -17.53
C SER A 3 2.86 6.26 -16.87
N TRP A 4 3.85 5.97 -16.05
CA TRP A 4 4.65 6.99 -15.37
C TRP A 4 6.11 6.53 -15.27
N VAL A 5 7.03 7.34 -15.79
CA VAL A 5 8.47 7.06 -15.87
C VAL A 5 8.72 5.66 -16.46
N ASN A 6 9.11 4.69 -15.64
CA ASN A 6 9.40 3.31 -16.02
C ASN A 6 8.30 2.33 -15.60
N TRP A 7 7.20 2.81 -15.04
CA TRP A 7 6.07 2.00 -14.58
C TRP A 7 4.90 2.01 -15.56
N LYS A 8 4.23 0.87 -15.65
CA LYS A 8 2.88 0.72 -16.20
C LYS A 8 2.03 -0.05 -15.21
N PHE A 9 0.82 0.42 -14.95
CA PHE A 9 -0.14 -0.27 -14.08
C PHE A 9 -1.58 0.10 -14.46
N HIS A 10 -2.54 -0.63 -13.92
CA HIS A 10 -3.96 -0.34 -14.02
C HIS A 10 -4.47 0.03 -12.64
N LEU A 11 -5.07 1.21 -12.51
CA LEU A 11 -5.82 1.62 -11.33
C LEU A 11 -7.29 1.23 -11.53
N GLY A 12 -7.75 0.27 -10.74
CA GLY A 12 -9.16 -0.10 -10.62
C GLY A 12 -9.76 0.43 -9.33
N PHE A 13 -11.08 0.35 -9.24
CA PHE A 13 -11.85 0.72 -8.05
C PHE A 13 -12.90 -0.36 -7.79
N ASP A 14 -13.14 -0.65 -6.51
CA ASP A 14 -14.14 -1.61 -6.06
C ASP A 14 -14.81 -1.08 -4.80
N ILE A 15 -16.14 -1.23 -4.72
CA ILE A 15 -16.97 -0.71 -3.63
C ILE A 15 -16.54 -1.25 -2.26
N ARG A 16 -15.99 -2.47 -2.20
CA ARG A 16 -15.53 -3.12 -0.98
C ARG A 16 -14.04 -2.88 -0.73
N ALA A 17 -13.20 -3.16 -1.74
CA ALA A 17 -11.74 -3.13 -1.63
C ALA A 17 -11.11 -1.74 -1.74
N SER A 18 -11.86 -0.71 -2.18
CA SER A 18 -11.30 0.63 -2.42
C SER A 18 -10.35 0.61 -3.66
N PRO A 19 -9.24 1.38 -3.79
CA PRO A 19 -8.43 1.35 -5.00
C PRO A 19 -7.67 0.03 -5.14
N ILE A 20 -7.66 -0.51 -6.36
CA ILE A 20 -6.97 -1.77 -6.71
C ILE A 20 -5.88 -1.47 -7.73
N ILE A 21 -4.62 -1.73 -7.37
CA ILE A 21 -3.50 -1.69 -8.32
C ILE A 21 -3.40 -3.05 -9.01
N SER A 22 -3.40 -3.07 -10.34
CA SER A 22 -3.28 -4.28 -11.14
C SER A 22 -2.21 -4.15 -12.22
N LEU A 23 -1.64 -5.30 -12.63
CA LEU A 23 -0.68 -5.41 -13.73
C LEU A 23 0.54 -4.49 -13.61
N ALA A 24 0.95 -4.15 -12.39
CA ALA A 24 2.08 -3.26 -12.16
C ALA A 24 3.38 -3.90 -12.66
N SER A 25 3.97 -3.25 -13.65
CA SER A 25 5.13 -3.69 -14.38
C SER A 25 6.15 -2.56 -14.53
N ILE A 26 7.42 -2.87 -14.31
CA ILE A 26 8.52 -1.91 -14.42
C ILE A 26 9.41 -2.21 -15.63
N TYR A 27 9.83 -1.17 -16.35
CA TYR A 27 10.72 -1.26 -17.49
C TYR A 27 12.17 -1.38 -17.00
N ASP A 28 12.83 -2.49 -17.35
CA ASP A 28 14.27 -2.66 -17.13
C ASP A 28 15.03 -2.09 -18.34
N LEU A 29 15.68 -0.94 -18.13
CA LEU A 29 16.45 -0.25 -19.18
C LEU A 29 17.65 -1.08 -19.67
N LYS A 30 18.24 -1.96 -18.85
CA LYS A 30 19.35 -2.81 -19.29
C LYS A 30 18.86 -4.00 -20.11
N LYS A 31 17.68 -4.55 -19.78
CA LYS A 31 17.08 -5.70 -20.48
C LYS A 31 16.10 -5.30 -21.58
N GLN A 32 15.79 -4.01 -21.73
CA GLN A 32 14.89 -3.44 -22.73
C GLN A 32 13.52 -4.13 -22.76
N LYS A 33 12.96 -4.40 -21.58
CA LYS A 33 11.64 -5.04 -21.45
C LYS A 33 10.94 -4.70 -20.14
N TYR A 34 9.61 -4.82 -20.15
CA TYR A 34 8.81 -4.75 -18.94
C TYR A 34 8.88 -6.08 -18.17
N HIS A 35 8.99 -5.97 -16.86
CA HIS A 35 8.89 -7.07 -15.92
C HIS A 35 7.69 -6.85 -15.01
N GLN A 36 6.78 -7.82 -14.96
CA GLN A 36 5.66 -7.79 -14.03
C GLN A 36 6.18 -7.97 -12.59
N VAL A 37 5.68 -7.12 -11.69
CA VAL A 37 6.03 -7.11 -10.27
C VAL A 37 4.84 -7.53 -9.41
N LEU A 38 3.67 -6.93 -9.66
CA LEU A 38 2.45 -7.18 -8.90
C LEU A 38 1.28 -7.36 -9.86
N TYR A 39 0.66 -8.55 -9.83
CA TYR A 39 -0.51 -8.83 -10.65
C TYR A 39 -1.74 -8.05 -10.16
N ARG A 40 -1.98 -8.05 -8.84
CA ARG A 40 -3.07 -7.32 -8.18
C ARG A 40 -2.72 -7.06 -6.71
N GLY A 41 -2.99 -5.86 -6.21
CA GLY A 41 -2.88 -5.49 -4.79
C GLY A 41 -3.98 -4.52 -4.38
N PHE A 42 -4.52 -4.71 -3.17
CA PHE A 42 -5.60 -3.93 -2.57
C PHE A 42 -5.67 -4.23 -1.07
N ILE A 43 -6.38 -3.40 -0.30
CA ILE A 43 -6.68 -3.67 1.11
C ILE A 43 -7.87 -4.64 1.16
N PHE A 44 -7.67 -5.80 1.78
CA PHE A 44 -8.67 -6.86 1.80
C PHE A 44 -9.69 -6.72 2.93
N ASP A 45 -9.31 -6.15 4.06
CA ASP A 45 -10.19 -5.81 5.19
C ASP A 45 -9.47 -4.89 6.18
N LEU A 46 -10.24 -4.23 7.06
CA LEU A 46 -9.73 -3.54 8.24
C LEU A 46 -10.46 -4.12 9.45
N PHE A 47 -9.76 -4.41 10.55
CA PHE A 47 -10.36 -4.94 11.77
C PHE A 47 -10.08 -3.98 12.93
N VAL A 48 -11.14 -3.40 13.52
CA VAL A 48 -11.06 -2.34 14.54
C VAL A 48 -11.74 -2.79 15.84
N PRO A 49 -11.08 -3.62 16.66
CA PRO A 49 -11.64 -4.07 17.93
C PRO A 49 -11.47 -3.02 19.04
N TYR A 50 -12.58 -2.58 19.62
CA TYR A 50 -12.56 -1.83 20.88
C TYR A 50 -12.27 -2.75 22.06
N MET A 51 -11.70 -2.17 23.13
CA MET A 51 -11.23 -2.90 24.31
C MET A 51 -12.08 -2.61 25.57
N ASP A 52 -13.28 -2.04 25.38
CA ASP A 52 -14.25 -1.83 26.45
C ASP A 52 -15.25 -3.00 26.48
N PRO A 53 -15.25 -3.84 27.53
CA PRO A 53 -16.10 -5.03 27.63
C PRO A 53 -17.52 -4.75 28.14
N THR A 54 -17.89 -3.49 28.40
CA THR A 54 -19.22 -3.14 28.90
C THR A 54 -20.31 -3.30 27.82
N GLU A 55 -21.57 -3.36 28.26
CA GLU A 55 -22.73 -3.53 27.35
C GLU A 55 -22.78 -2.47 26.24
N GLU A 56 -22.26 -1.28 26.50
CA GLU A 56 -22.23 -0.17 25.54
C GLU A 56 -21.28 -0.42 24.34
N TRP A 57 -20.17 -1.15 24.56
CA TRP A 57 -19.06 -1.23 23.61
C TRP A 57 -18.58 -2.64 23.23
N TYR A 58 -18.97 -3.70 23.96
CA TYR A 58 -18.40 -5.05 23.77
C TYR A 58 -18.56 -5.59 22.34
N TYR A 59 -19.58 -5.13 21.60
CA TYR A 59 -19.88 -5.56 20.23
C TYR A 59 -19.15 -4.73 19.16
N GLN A 60 -18.50 -3.62 19.54
CA GLN A 60 -17.85 -2.68 18.62
C GLN A 60 -16.50 -3.23 18.15
N THR A 61 -16.54 -4.08 17.12
CA THR A 61 -15.37 -4.77 16.55
C THR A 61 -15.43 -4.80 15.03
N PHE A 62 -15.35 -3.61 14.43
CA PHE A 62 -15.70 -3.38 13.03
C PHE A 62 -14.81 -4.12 12.05
N PHE A 63 -15.44 -4.51 10.93
CA PHE A 63 -14.76 -4.93 9.71
C PHE A 63 -15.09 -3.98 8.56
N ASP A 64 -14.38 -2.84 8.47
CA ASP A 64 -14.81 -1.72 7.64
C ASP A 64 -15.06 -2.09 6.18
N SER A 65 -14.15 -2.86 5.57
CA SER A 65 -14.34 -3.29 4.19
C SER A 65 -15.48 -4.30 4.08
N GLY A 66 -15.50 -5.32 4.95
CA GLY A 66 -16.49 -6.39 4.93
C GLY A 66 -17.93 -5.99 5.27
N GLU A 67 -18.11 -5.04 6.19
CA GLU A 67 -19.41 -4.65 6.75
C GLU A 67 -19.95 -3.35 6.11
N TYR A 68 -19.09 -2.40 5.77
CA TYR A 68 -19.50 -1.07 5.28
C TYR A 68 -19.05 -0.76 3.85
N GLY A 69 -17.98 -1.41 3.39
CA GLY A 69 -17.41 -1.20 2.06
C GLY A 69 -16.51 0.04 2.00
N SER A 70 -15.20 -0.17 2.06
CA SER A 70 -14.23 0.94 2.09
C SER A 70 -14.22 1.80 0.82
N GLY A 71 -14.65 1.26 -0.32
CA GLY A 71 -14.86 2.04 -1.54
C GLY A 71 -16.15 2.86 -1.51
N GLN A 72 -17.23 2.31 -0.94
CA GLN A 72 -18.48 3.05 -0.74
C GLN A 72 -18.30 4.24 0.21
N SER A 73 -17.45 4.07 1.22
CA SER A 73 -17.08 5.12 2.19
C SER A 73 -16.05 6.13 1.67
N ALA A 74 -15.76 6.13 0.36
CA ALA A 74 -14.87 7.13 -0.23
C ALA A 74 -15.50 8.53 -0.17
N VAL A 75 -14.70 9.52 0.23
CA VAL A 75 -15.12 10.92 0.29
C VAL A 75 -14.49 11.73 -0.84
N SER A 76 -15.13 12.82 -1.22
CA SER A 76 -14.60 13.71 -2.26
C SER A 76 -13.37 14.46 -1.74
N LEU A 77 -12.22 14.24 -2.37
CA LEU A 77 -10.98 14.89 -1.95
C LEU A 77 -11.01 16.40 -2.24
N LYS A 78 -10.63 17.20 -1.26
CA LYS A 78 -10.55 18.65 -1.32
C LYS A 78 -9.18 19.08 -1.89
N PRO A 79 -9.14 19.74 -3.07
CA PRO A 79 -7.89 20.22 -3.66
C PRO A 79 -7.12 21.14 -2.70
N LEU A 80 -5.79 21.04 -2.72
CA LEU A 80 -4.83 21.78 -1.88
C LEU A 80 -4.84 21.44 -0.38
N ALA A 81 -5.87 20.76 0.11
CA ALA A 81 -5.93 20.25 1.48
C ALA A 81 -5.53 18.76 1.52
N ASP A 82 -6.28 17.91 0.83
CA ASP A 82 -6.04 16.46 0.81
C ASP A 82 -4.96 16.06 -0.19
N CYS A 83 -4.84 16.83 -1.28
CA CYS A 83 -3.93 16.57 -2.40
C CYS A 83 -3.25 17.86 -2.86
N PRO A 84 -1.96 17.80 -3.27
CA PRO A 84 -1.19 18.97 -3.68
C PRO A 84 -1.68 19.57 -5.01
N ALA A 85 -1.20 20.77 -5.33
CA ALA A 85 -1.62 21.53 -6.51
C ALA A 85 -1.37 20.83 -7.85
N ASN A 86 -0.39 19.93 -7.92
CA ASN A 86 -0.05 19.16 -9.12
C ASN A 86 -0.83 17.84 -9.23
N ALA A 87 -1.85 17.62 -8.40
CA ALA A 87 -2.65 16.41 -8.42
C ALA A 87 -3.65 16.38 -9.59
N VAL A 88 -3.80 15.20 -10.19
CA VAL A 88 -4.87 14.84 -11.11
C VAL A 88 -5.90 14.03 -10.34
N PHE A 89 -7.18 14.38 -10.47
CA PHE A 89 -8.28 13.71 -9.78
C PHE A 89 -9.02 12.75 -10.71
N LEU A 90 -9.48 11.64 -10.14
CA LEU A 90 -10.34 10.66 -10.79
C LEU A 90 -11.63 10.51 -10.00
N ASP A 91 -12.75 10.54 -10.72
CA ASP A 91 -14.06 10.24 -10.17
C ASP A 91 -14.24 8.71 -10.06
N ALA A 92 -14.98 8.28 -9.04
CA ALA A 92 -15.41 6.89 -8.88
C ALA A 92 -16.94 6.79 -8.94
N TYR A 93 -17.44 5.59 -9.22
CA TYR A 93 -18.86 5.29 -9.21
C TYR A 93 -19.11 3.99 -8.46
N TYR A 94 -20.22 3.94 -7.73
CA TYR A 94 -20.74 2.71 -7.13
C TYR A 94 -22.26 2.63 -7.34
N ALA A 95 -22.87 1.47 -7.10
CA ALA A 95 -24.32 1.31 -7.18
C ALA A 95 -24.94 1.47 -5.79
N SER A 96 -25.95 2.31 -5.63
CA SER A 96 -26.76 2.39 -4.40
C SER A 96 -27.62 1.13 -4.21
N SER A 97 -28.31 1.04 -3.08
CA SER A 97 -29.16 -0.12 -2.73
C SER A 97 -30.27 -0.41 -3.73
N ASP A 98 -30.74 0.58 -4.48
CA ASP A 98 -31.72 0.47 -5.56
C ASP A 98 -31.09 0.25 -6.95
N GLY A 99 -29.75 0.16 -7.03
CA GLY A 99 -28.98 0.00 -8.25
C GLY A 99 -28.65 1.29 -9.01
N THR A 100 -29.05 2.46 -8.49
CA THR A 100 -28.73 3.75 -9.11
C THR A 100 -27.22 4.03 -9.03
N PRO A 101 -26.56 4.48 -10.12
CA PRO A 101 -25.14 4.81 -10.05
C PRO A 101 -24.92 6.11 -9.24
N VAL A 102 -24.18 6.00 -8.15
CA VAL A 102 -23.74 7.13 -7.32
C VAL A 102 -22.34 7.53 -7.72
N LYS A 103 -22.16 8.80 -8.08
CA LYS A 103 -20.87 9.39 -8.41
C LYS A 103 -20.17 9.90 -7.15
N ILE A 104 -18.90 9.57 -7.00
CA ILE A 104 -17.98 10.16 -6.01
C ILE A 104 -16.98 11.02 -6.79
N SER A 105 -17.17 12.33 -6.74
CA SER A 105 -16.28 13.27 -7.41
C SER A 105 -14.93 13.32 -6.69
N ASN A 106 -13.81 13.41 -7.43
CA ASN A 106 -12.47 13.47 -6.84
C ASN A 106 -12.18 12.34 -5.83
N ALA A 107 -12.65 11.12 -6.09
CA ALA A 107 -12.49 9.99 -5.16
C ALA A 107 -11.02 9.59 -4.96
N VAL A 108 -10.21 9.73 -6.01
CA VAL A 108 -8.78 9.42 -5.99
C VAL A 108 -8.00 10.60 -6.55
N CYS A 109 -6.84 10.90 -5.96
CA CYS A 109 -5.90 11.84 -6.54
C CYS A 109 -4.55 11.16 -6.83
N ILE A 110 -3.92 11.58 -7.92
CA ILE A 110 -2.62 11.08 -8.38
C ILE A 110 -1.69 12.27 -8.51
N PHE A 111 -0.56 12.26 -7.83
CA PHE A 111 0.39 13.37 -7.87
C PHE A 111 1.84 12.89 -7.77
N GLU A 112 2.74 13.74 -8.27
CA GLU A 112 4.17 13.56 -8.05
C GLU A 112 4.58 14.21 -6.73
N ASN A 113 5.26 13.44 -5.88
CA ASN A 113 5.84 13.95 -4.64
C ASN A 113 7.30 14.36 -4.89
N HIS A 114 7.56 15.66 -4.76
CA HIS A 114 8.87 16.29 -4.94
C HIS A 114 9.57 16.62 -3.62
N ALA A 115 9.07 16.11 -2.48
CA ALA A 115 9.51 16.48 -1.13
C ALA A 115 10.94 16.02 -0.80
N GLY A 116 11.96 16.68 -1.37
CA GLY A 116 13.36 16.71 -0.93
C GLY A 116 14.09 15.35 -0.82
N ASN A 117 13.45 14.26 -1.23
CA ASN A 117 13.97 12.92 -1.04
C ASN A 117 15.20 12.72 -1.93
N ILE A 118 16.23 12.08 -1.36
CA ILE A 118 17.46 11.76 -2.07
C ILE A 118 17.34 10.34 -2.61
N MET A 119 17.36 10.18 -3.94
CA MET A 119 17.27 8.87 -4.62
C MET A 119 18.52 8.04 -4.33
N TRP A 120 19.68 8.69 -4.41
CA TRP A 120 20.95 8.21 -3.88
C TRP A 120 21.96 9.38 -3.88
N ARG A 121 22.98 9.27 -3.04
CA ARG A 121 24.11 10.21 -3.03
C ARG A 121 25.40 9.51 -2.65
N HIS A 122 26.51 10.05 -3.13
CA HIS A 122 27.83 9.68 -2.67
C HIS A 122 28.76 10.90 -2.70
N THR A 123 29.70 10.96 -1.76
CA THR A 123 30.75 11.97 -1.72
C THR A 123 32.04 11.24 -1.43
N GLU A 124 32.93 11.18 -2.43
CA GLU A 124 34.25 10.57 -2.34
C GLU A 124 35.27 11.66 -2.00
N LEU A 125 36.06 11.40 -0.96
CA LEU A 125 37.11 12.29 -0.42
C LEU A 125 38.48 11.60 -0.34
N GLY A 126 38.54 10.30 -0.63
CA GLY A 126 39.74 9.48 -0.57
C GLY A 126 40.66 9.61 -1.78
N ILE A 127 40.26 10.36 -2.81
CA ILE A 127 41.11 10.67 -3.97
C ILE A 127 41.86 11.98 -3.67
N PRO A 128 43.20 11.95 -3.51
CA PRO A 128 43.96 13.15 -3.16
C PRO A 128 43.76 14.27 -4.17
N GLY A 129 43.34 15.44 -3.69
CA GLY A 129 43.13 16.62 -4.54
C GLY A 129 41.78 16.66 -5.27
N GLU A 130 40.92 15.66 -5.13
CA GLU A 130 39.60 15.62 -5.78
C GLU A 130 38.46 15.51 -4.76
N VAL A 131 37.41 16.30 -4.96
CA VAL A 131 36.14 16.15 -4.25
C VAL A 131 35.09 15.76 -5.28
N ILE A 132 34.73 14.47 -5.33
CA ILE A 132 33.71 13.96 -6.24
C ILE A 132 32.40 13.83 -5.47
N ARG A 133 31.40 14.60 -5.88
CA ARG A 133 30.07 14.59 -5.25
C ARG A 133 28.99 14.44 -6.31
N GLU A 134 28.15 13.43 -6.11
CA GLU A 134 26.98 13.16 -6.94
C GLU A 134 25.77 12.98 -6.02
N VAL A 135 24.70 13.71 -6.31
CA VAL A 135 23.43 13.66 -5.58
C VAL A 135 22.31 13.62 -6.61
N ARG A 136 21.36 12.70 -6.46
CA ARG A 136 20.16 12.66 -7.30
C ARG A 136 18.91 12.71 -6.46
N LEU A 137 17.95 13.51 -6.92
CA LEU A 137 16.64 13.66 -6.30
C LEU A 137 15.74 12.47 -6.64
N ASP A 138 14.91 12.06 -5.68
CA ASP A 138 13.87 11.05 -5.83
C ASP A 138 12.53 11.77 -6.02
N VAL A 139 11.86 11.48 -7.13
CA VAL A 139 10.48 11.90 -7.37
C VAL A 139 9.64 10.63 -7.40
N SER A 140 8.63 10.55 -6.55
CA SER A 140 7.72 9.40 -6.47
C SER A 140 6.32 9.75 -6.94
N LEU A 141 5.58 8.76 -7.43
CA LEU A 141 4.17 8.92 -7.78
C LEU A 141 3.31 8.40 -6.63
N VAL A 142 2.39 9.21 -6.12
CA VAL A 142 1.45 8.83 -5.06
C VAL A 142 0.05 8.73 -5.65
N VAL A 143 -0.63 7.61 -5.39
CA VAL A 143 -2.07 7.43 -5.61
C VAL A 143 -2.73 7.43 -4.24
N ARG A 144 -3.57 8.43 -3.97
CA ARG A 144 -4.20 8.65 -2.67
C ARG A 144 -5.71 8.56 -2.75
N MET A 145 -6.30 7.92 -1.75
CA MET A 145 -7.72 7.97 -1.44
C MET A 145 -7.92 8.21 0.06
N VAL A 146 -9.03 8.88 0.43
CA VAL A 146 -9.49 8.99 1.82
C VAL A 146 -10.82 8.26 1.95
N ALA A 147 -10.94 7.43 2.98
CA ALA A 147 -12.18 6.77 3.38
C ALA A 147 -12.55 7.18 4.81
N THR A 148 -13.81 7.55 5.03
CA THR A 148 -14.32 7.92 6.35
C THR A 148 -15.36 6.90 6.80
N VAL A 149 -15.11 6.20 7.91
CA VAL A 149 -16.03 5.22 8.50
C VAL A 149 -16.31 5.62 9.93
N GLY A 150 -17.56 6.03 10.19
CA GLY A 150 -17.93 6.58 11.50
C GLY A 150 -17.10 7.82 11.85
N ASN A 151 -16.29 7.72 12.91
CA ASN A 151 -15.42 8.78 13.42
C ASN A 151 -13.95 8.66 12.95
N TYR A 152 -13.63 7.71 12.06
CA TYR A 152 -12.27 7.48 11.58
C TYR A 152 -12.09 7.95 10.14
N ASP A 153 -10.99 8.66 9.88
CA ASP A 153 -10.51 9.03 8.55
C ASP A 153 -9.25 8.23 8.20
N TYR A 154 -9.30 7.42 7.14
CA TYR A 154 -8.20 6.61 6.65
C TYR A 154 -7.61 7.20 5.38
N ILE A 155 -6.33 7.59 5.42
CA ILE A 155 -5.56 8.03 4.24
C ILE A 155 -4.80 6.82 3.68
N ILE A 156 -5.17 6.40 2.47
CA ILE A 156 -4.58 5.23 1.80
C ILE A 156 -3.70 5.71 0.65
N ASP A 157 -2.38 5.56 0.81
CA ASP A 157 -1.37 5.99 -0.16
C ASP A 157 -0.62 4.80 -0.77
N TRP A 158 -0.68 4.65 -2.09
CA TRP A 158 0.26 3.83 -2.85
C TRP A 158 1.34 4.71 -3.47
N GLU A 159 2.59 4.56 -3.05
CA GLU A 159 3.74 5.31 -3.57
C GLU A 159 4.63 4.41 -4.46
N PHE A 160 4.83 4.83 -5.70
CA PHE A 160 5.72 4.19 -6.67
C PHE A 160 7.02 4.98 -6.82
N LYS A 161 8.16 4.29 -6.72
CA LYS A 161 9.48 4.91 -6.88
C LYS A 161 10.17 4.48 -8.18
N PRO A 162 10.98 5.36 -8.82
CA PRO A 162 11.78 5.01 -10.00
C PRO A 162 12.80 3.90 -9.71
N SER A 163 13.22 3.78 -8.45
CA SER A 163 14.09 2.70 -7.94
C SER A 163 13.45 1.31 -8.02
N GLY A 164 12.16 1.23 -8.31
CA GLY A 164 11.39 -0.01 -8.36
C GLY A 164 10.69 -0.37 -7.05
N SER A 165 10.84 0.43 -5.99
CA SER A 165 10.10 0.23 -4.74
C SER A 165 8.63 0.63 -4.89
N ILE A 166 7.73 -0.14 -4.27
CA ILE A 166 6.34 0.22 -4.03
C ILE A 166 6.18 0.35 -2.51
N LYS A 167 5.61 1.46 -2.04
CA LYS A 167 5.39 1.72 -0.62
C LYS A 167 3.92 1.95 -0.31
N LEU A 168 3.48 1.40 0.81
CA LEU A 168 2.30 1.79 1.57
C LEU A 168 2.89 2.38 2.88
N GLY A 169 2.62 3.61 3.32
CA GLY A 169 3.62 4.30 4.19
C GLY A 169 3.65 3.92 5.69
N PHE A 170 4.85 3.77 6.34
CA PHE A 170 5.35 3.82 7.78
C PHE A 170 6.02 2.54 8.37
N GLY A 171 7.13 2.65 9.14
CA GLY A 171 8.18 1.60 9.24
C GLY A 171 8.82 1.28 10.63
N LEU A 172 9.42 0.08 10.79
CA LEU A 172 10.81 -0.25 11.25
C LEU A 172 10.99 -1.79 11.43
N LYS A 173 12.19 -2.31 11.07
CA LYS A 173 12.52 -3.71 10.68
C LYS A 173 12.68 -4.74 11.81
N LEU A 174 12.32 -6.01 11.51
CA LEU A 174 13.09 -7.24 11.78
C LEU A 174 12.63 -8.42 10.86
N ALA A 175 13.59 -9.25 10.42
CA ALA A 175 13.53 -10.35 9.42
C ALA A 175 13.33 -9.97 7.93
N GLU A 176 14.15 -10.54 7.03
CA GLU A 176 14.02 -10.37 5.57
C GLU A 176 13.07 -11.42 4.99
N LEU A 177 11.89 -11.00 4.56
CA LEU A 177 10.92 -11.84 3.85
C LEU A 177 10.97 -11.52 2.35
N VAL A 178 11.33 -12.50 1.53
CA VAL A 178 11.55 -12.30 0.09
C VAL A 178 10.68 -13.25 -0.73
N VAL A 179 9.91 -12.69 -1.67
CA VAL A 179 9.24 -13.45 -2.72
C VAL A 179 10.18 -13.48 -3.93
N VAL A 180 10.58 -14.68 -4.34
CA VAL A 180 11.52 -14.90 -5.45
C VAL A 180 10.88 -15.70 -6.57
N ASN A 181 11.32 -15.47 -7.81
CA ASN A 181 11.08 -16.38 -8.91
C ASN A 181 12.29 -17.33 -9.04
N PRO A 182 12.17 -18.61 -8.65
CA PRO A 182 13.29 -19.55 -8.65
C PRO A 182 13.77 -19.90 -10.07
N ASN A 183 12.93 -19.70 -11.10
CA ASN A 183 13.24 -20.00 -12.49
C ASN A 183 13.94 -18.84 -13.22
N LYS A 184 14.12 -17.69 -12.55
CA LYS A 184 14.77 -16.51 -13.12
C LYS A 184 15.92 -16.06 -12.23
N LYS A 185 17.11 -16.01 -12.82
CA LYS A 185 18.34 -15.59 -12.15
C LYS A 185 18.94 -14.34 -12.79
N THR A 186 19.68 -13.58 -11.99
CA THR A 186 20.57 -12.53 -12.48
C THR A 186 21.79 -13.15 -13.16
N LYS A 187 22.60 -12.32 -13.83
CA LYS A 187 23.85 -12.79 -14.48
C LYS A 187 24.83 -13.47 -13.52
N VAL A 188 24.80 -13.10 -12.24
CA VAL A 188 25.66 -13.67 -11.18
C VAL A 188 25.01 -14.84 -10.44
N GLY A 189 23.82 -15.29 -10.86
CA GLY A 189 23.18 -16.52 -10.36
C GLY A 189 22.15 -16.34 -9.23
N ASN A 190 21.92 -15.11 -8.76
CA ASN A 190 20.93 -14.82 -7.70
C ASN A 190 19.50 -14.92 -8.26
N ASN A 191 18.57 -15.48 -7.49
CA ASN A 191 17.15 -15.48 -7.86
C ASN A 191 16.59 -14.05 -7.85
N VAL A 192 15.79 -13.70 -8.86
CA VAL A 192 15.12 -12.39 -8.90
C VAL A 192 13.97 -12.35 -7.92
N GLY A 193 13.80 -11.25 -7.18
CA GLY A 193 12.71 -11.15 -6.22
C GLY A 193 12.45 -9.76 -5.66
N TYR A 194 11.44 -9.68 -4.80
CA TYR A 194 11.07 -8.49 -4.04
C TYR A 194 11.00 -8.87 -2.56
N ARG A 195 11.56 -8.03 -1.70
CA ARG A 195 11.48 -8.20 -0.25
C ARG A 195 10.42 -7.29 0.34
N LEU A 196 9.69 -7.81 1.32
CA LEU A 196 8.86 -7.03 2.22
C LEU A 196 9.75 -6.43 3.30
N ILE A 197 9.70 -5.11 3.44
CA ILE A 197 10.23 -4.36 4.56
C ILE A 197 9.02 -3.96 5.39
N PRO A 198 8.73 -4.69 6.48
CA PRO A 198 7.51 -4.47 7.24
C PRO A 198 7.58 -3.17 8.06
N GLY A 199 6.40 -2.66 8.40
CA GLY A 199 6.21 -1.72 9.50
C GLY A 199 6.37 -2.39 10.86
N PRO A 200 6.20 -1.64 11.96
CA PRO A 200 6.15 -2.22 13.30
C PRO A 200 5.10 -3.33 13.34
N ALA A 201 5.50 -4.51 13.81
CA ALA A 201 4.57 -5.63 13.94
C ALA A 201 3.62 -5.37 15.10
N THR A 202 2.32 -5.55 14.85
CA THR A 202 1.26 -5.39 15.85
C THR A 202 0.58 -6.73 16.01
N ARG A 203 0.69 -7.30 17.22
CA ARG A 203 0.06 -8.58 17.55
C ARG A 203 -1.35 -8.35 18.09
N PRO A 204 -2.29 -9.27 17.86
CA PRO A 204 -3.60 -9.17 18.50
C PRO A 204 -3.46 -9.22 20.03
N LEU A 205 -4.22 -8.38 20.72
CA LEU A 205 -4.33 -8.39 22.18
C LEU A 205 -5.52 -9.21 22.68
N LEU A 206 -6.49 -9.48 21.81
CA LEU A 206 -7.62 -10.35 22.11
C LEU A 206 -7.15 -11.81 22.21
N LEU A 207 -7.84 -12.59 23.02
CA LEU A 207 -7.61 -14.03 23.11
C LEU A 207 -8.00 -14.71 21.81
N TYR A 208 -7.25 -15.72 21.39
CA TYR A 208 -7.52 -16.44 20.13
C TYR A 208 -8.88 -17.14 20.07
N ASN A 209 -9.49 -17.42 21.22
CA ASN A 209 -10.82 -18.03 21.33
C ASN A 209 -11.96 -17.02 21.53
N ASP A 210 -11.64 -15.72 21.53
CA ASP A 210 -12.65 -14.67 21.60
C ASP A 210 -13.38 -14.54 20.25
N TYR A 211 -14.69 -14.29 20.28
CA TYR A 211 -15.53 -14.24 19.07
C TYR A 211 -15.01 -13.25 18.00
N PRO A 212 -14.71 -11.97 18.32
CA PRO A 212 -14.12 -11.05 17.36
C PRO A 212 -12.75 -11.50 16.84
N GLN A 213 -11.92 -12.17 17.66
CA GLN A 213 -10.61 -12.66 17.20
C GLN A 213 -10.74 -13.90 16.30
N ILE A 214 -11.77 -14.72 16.48
CA ILE A 214 -12.10 -15.84 15.57
C ILE A 214 -12.53 -15.29 14.21
N ARG A 215 -13.39 -14.26 14.18
CA ARG A 215 -13.78 -13.55 12.94
C ARG A 215 -12.58 -12.85 12.29
N GLY A 216 -11.74 -12.19 13.10
CA GLY A 216 -10.55 -11.46 12.70
C GLY A 216 -9.27 -12.29 12.63
N ALA A 217 -9.37 -13.62 12.49
CA ALA A 217 -8.24 -14.54 12.63
C ALA A 217 -7.11 -14.33 11.60
N PHE A 218 -7.35 -13.57 10.52
CA PHE A 218 -6.30 -13.15 9.59
C PHE A 218 -5.23 -12.26 10.26
N THR A 219 -5.55 -11.65 11.42
CA THR A 219 -4.59 -10.87 12.22
C THR A 219 -3.69 -11.73 13.12
N ASN A 220 -3.92 -13.04 13.20
CA ASN A 220 -3.13 -13.96 14.04
C ASN A 220 -1.66 -14.07 13.61
N LYS A 221 -1.33 -13.65 12.39
CA LYS A 221 0.03 -13.57 11.84
C LYS A 221 0.21 -12.27 11.07
N ASP A 222 1.43 -11.74 11.11
CA ASP A 222 1.81 -10.57 10.33
C ASP A 222 1.84 -10.89 8.83
N VAL A 223 2.28 -12.10 8.46
CA VAL A 223 2.46 -12.51 7.06
C VAL A 223 1.89 -13.90 6.81
N TRP A 224 1.14 -14.02 5.72
CA TRP A 224 0.66 -15.29 5.16
C TRP A 224 1.05 -15.42 3.70
N VAL A 225 1.29 -16.65 3.24
CA VAL A 225 1.46 -16.95 1.82
C VAL A 225 0.53 -18.10 1.45
N THR A 226 -0.33 -17.88 0.45
CA THR A 226 -1.26 -18.91 -0.03
C THR A 226 -1.04 -19.21 -1.50
N LEU A 227 -1.46 -20.40 -1.92
CA LEU A 227 -1.60 -20.71 -3.35
C LEU A 227 -2.69 -19.82 -3.94
N TYR A 228 -2.46 -19.21 -5.09
CA TYR A 228 -3.46 -18.39 -5.76
C TYR A 228 -4.76 -19.16 -5.99
N ASN A 229 -5.87 -18.54 -5.61
CA ASN A 229 -7.22 -19.02 -5.87
C ASN A 229 -8.12 -17.83 -6.17
N LYS A 230 -8.84 -17.88 -7.29
CA LYS A 230 -9.69 -16.77 -7.77
C LYS A 230 -10.80 -16.39 -6.77
N SER A 231 -11.27 -17.35 -5.97
CA SER A 231 -12.34 -17.12 -4.99
C SER A 231 -11.84 -16.58 -3.64
N GLU A 232 -10.56 -16.74 -3.32
CA GLU A 232 -9.97 -16.32 -2.05
C GLU A 232 -9.50 -14.86 -2.15
N LYS A 233 -10.40 -13.93 -1.82
CA LYS A 233 -10.15 -12.49 -1.95
C LYS A 233 -10.18 -11.71 -0.63
N TRP A 234 -11.09 -12.10 0.27
CA TRP A 234 -11.43 -11.34 1.47
C TRP A 234 -11.00 -12.10 2.72
N ALA A 235 -10.00 -11.61 3.46
CA ALA A 235 -9.41 -12.41 4.53
C ALA A 235 -10.35 -12.67 5.72
N GLY A 236 -11.35 -11.82 5.93
CA GLY A 236 -12.45 -12.03 6.90
C GLY A 236 -13.60 -12.90 6.38
N GLY A 237 -13.56 -13.32 5.11
CA GLY A 237 -14.62 -14.08 4.43
C GLY A 237 -15.49 -13.25 3.49
N LEU A 238 -16.28 -13.92 2.66
CA LEU A 238 -17.18 -13.24 1.72
C LEU A 238 -18.28 -12.45 2.43
N TYR A 239 -18.88 -13.02 3.47
CA TYR A 239 -19.93 -12.40 4.29
C TYR A 239 -19.38 -12.17 5.70
N VAL A 240 -19.16 -10.91 6.07
CA VAL A 240 -18.43 -10.56 7.30
C VAL A 240 -19.36 -10.12 8.43
N ASP A 241 -20.44 -9.41 8.10
CA ASP A 241 -21.49 -9.09 9.06
C ASP A 241 -22.07 -10.38 9.67
N GLN A 242 -22.13 -10.43 11.00
CA GLN A 242 -22.54 -11.60 11.80
C GLN A 242 -21.78 -12.91 11.50
N SER A 243 -20.58 -12.82 10.91
CA SER A 243 -19.78 -13.99 10.56
C SER A 243 -19.37 -14.82 11.78
N GLN A 244 -19.15 -16.11 11.56
CA GLN A 244 -18.71 -17.06 12.59
C GLN A 244 -17.21 -17.42 12.48
N GLY A 245 -16.49 -16.76 11.57
CA GLY A 245 -15.06 -16.99 11.32
C GLY A 245 -14.74 -18.28 10.52
N ASP A 246 -15.73 -18.87 9.86
CA ASP A 246 -15.65 -20.12 9.11
C ASP A 246 -15.11 -19.98 7.67
N ASP A 247 -15.03 -18.76 7.13
CA ASP A 247 -14.49 -18.46 5.79
C ASP A 247 -13.27 -17.52 5.82
N THR A 248 -12.46 -17.57 6.88
CA THR A 248 -11.31 -16.66 7.02
C THR A 248 -10.04 -17.18 6.32
N LEU A 249 -9.07 -16.29 6.10
CA LEU A 249 -7.72 -16.64 5.65
C LEU A 249 -7.08 -17.72 6.53
N ALA A 250 -7.33 -17.67 7.84
CA ALA A 250 -6.87 -18.70 8.77
C ALA A 250 -7.46 -20.06 8.42
N VAL A 251 -8.77 -20.16 8.16
CA VAL A 251 -9.43 -21.40 7.72
C VAL A 251 -8.90 -21.87 6.37
N TRP A 252 -8.69 -20.97 5.41
CA TRP A 252 -8.14 -21.33 4.10
C TRP A 252 -6.72 -21.90 4.18
N SER A 253 -5.93 -21.42 5.16
CA SER A 253 -4.56 -21.88 5.40
C SER A 253 -4.47 -23.29 5.97
N LEU A 254 -5.52 -23.78 6.66
CA LEU A 254 -5.58 -25.15 7.21
C LEU A 254 -5.45 -26.23 6.14
N ARG A 255 -5.77 -25.90 4.88
CA ARG A 255 -5.59 -26.82 3.74
C ARG A 255 -4.12 -27.12 3.43
N ASN A 256 -3.18 -26.34 4.00
CA ASN A 256 -1.73 -26.52 3.92
C ASN A 256 -1.24 -26.84 2.49
N ARG A 257 -1.72 -26.04 1.52
CA ARG A 257 -1.43 -26.24 0.09
C ARG A 257 0.05 -26.00 -0.19
N LYS A 258 0.64 -26.77 -1.10
CA LYS A 258 2.02 -26.55 -1.57
C LYS A 258 2.12 -25.21 -2.31
N ILE A 259 3.08 -24.38 -1.91
CA ILE A 259 3.31 -23.03 -2.46
C ILE A 259 4.64 -22.87 -3.22
N GLU A 260 5.52 -23.87 -3.17
CA GLU A 260 6.84 -23.80 -3.80
C GLU A 260 6.74 -23.79 -5.34
N ASN A 261 7.36 -22.78 -5.97
CA ASN A 261 7.40 -22.61 -7.43
C ASN A 261 6.00 -22.65 -8.07
N LYS A 262 5.03 -21.97 -7.43
CA LYS A 262 3.65 -21.82 -7.90
C LYS A 262 3.26 -20.34 -8.00
N ASP A 263 2.07 -20.09 -8.54
CA ASP A 263 1.40 -18.80 -8.41
C ASP A 263 0.90 -18.64 -6.97
N ILE A 264 1.40 -17.61 -6.29
CA ILE A 264 1.23 -17.42 -4.84
C ILE A 264 0.77 -16.01 -4.55
N VAL A 265 0.04 -15.86 -3.44
CA VAL A 265 -0.44 -14.57 -2.93
C VAL A 265 0.19 -14.32 -1.56
N LEU A 266 0.78 -13.14 -1.40
CA LEU A 266 1.27 -12.63 -0.12
C LEU A 266 0.16 -11.81 0.54
N TRP A 267 -0.14 -12.13 1.79
CA TRP A 267 -1.05 -11.35 2.64
C TRP A 267 -0.22 -10.77 3.78
N TYR A 268 -0.27 -9.45 3.93
CA TYR A 268 0.47 -8.75 4.97
C TYR A 268 -0.50 -7.96 5.84
N THR A 269 -0.49 -8.24 7.13
CA THR A 269 -1.26 -7.55 8.16
C THR A 269 -0.40 -6.45 8.74
N THR A 270 -0.93 -5.24 8.79
CA THR A 270 -0.36 -4.09 9.49
C THR A 270 -1.42 -3.51 10.42
N GLY A 271 -1.00 -2.86 11.51
CA GLY A 271 -1.91 -2.28 12.49
C GLY A 271 -1.15 -1.53 13.58
N PHE A 272 -1.89 -0.98 14.55
CA PHE A 272 -1.34 -0.29 15.72
C PHE A 272 -2.28 -0.46 16.92
N HIS A 273 -1.75 -0.27 18.13
CA HIS A 273 -2.56 -0.14 19.34
C HIS A 273 -2.72 1.34 19.67
N HIS A 274 -3.95 1.83 19.70
CA HIS A 274 -4.24 3.22 20.03
C HIS A 274 -4.53 3.35 21.52
N VAL A 275 -3.66 4.07 22.24
CA VAL A 275 -3.93 4.57 23.59
C VAL A 275 -4.21 6.06 23.44
N PRO A 276 -5.49 6.49 23.45
CA PRO A 276 -5.82 7.88 23.19
C PRO A 276 -5.13 8.84 24.15
N CYS A 277 -4.66 9.99 23.65
CA CYS A 277 -4.10 11.08 24.46
C CYS A 277 -4.91 12.38 24.33
N GLN A 278 -4.54 13.41 25.11
CA GLN A 278 -5.28 14.68 25.11
C GLN A 278 -5.18 15.40 23.76
N GLU A 279 -4.05 15.28 23.08
CA GLU A 279 -3.80 15.85 21.76
C GLU A 279 -4.66 15.21 20.67
N ASP A 280 -5.22 14.02 20.91
CA ASP A 280 -6.13 13.36 19.97
C ASP A 280 -7.52 14.05 19.95
N PHE A 281 -7.80 14.91 20.92
CA PHE A 281 -9.07 15.62 21.08
C PHE A 281 -8.95 17.11 20.75
N PRO A 282 -9.94 17.73 20.06
CA PRO A 282 -11.19 17.16 19.54
C PRO A 282 -11.04 16.48 18.17
N VAL A 283 -9.86 16.60 17.55
CA VAL A 283 -9.52 16.01 16.27
C VAL A 283 -8.08 15.54 16.34
N MET A 284 -7.86 14.26 16.05
CA MET A 284 -6.54 13.63 16.15
C MET A 284 -5.61 14.13 15.03
N PRO A 285 -4.37 14.55 15.34
CA PRO A 285 -3.34 14.75 14.34
C PRO A 285 -3.06 13.45 13.58
N THR A 286 -2.77 13.53 12.27
CA THR A 286 -2.55 12.34 11.44
C THR A 286 -1.39 11.49 11.97
N LEU A 287 -1.72 10.29 12.44
CA LEU A 287 -0.78 9.18 12.59
C LEU A 287 -0.75 8.39 11.29
N SER A 288 0.38 7.82 10.88
CA SER A 288 0.31 6.90 9.74
C SER A 288 1.23 5.66 9.88
N GLY A 289 0.98 4.61 9.07
CA GLY A 289 1.35 3.18 9.29
C GLY A 289 1.45 2.35 7.98
N GLY A 290 2.51 1.53 7.71
CA GLY A 290 2.67 0.82 6.40
C GLY A 290 3.90 -0.09 6.18
N PHE A 291 4.36 -0.28 4.93
CA PHE A 291 5.47 -1.16 4.50
C PHE A 291 6.08 -0.80 3.14
N GLU A 292 7.25 -1.37 2.82
CA GLU A 292 7.90 -1.25 1.51
C GLU A 292 8.11 -2.61 0.84
N LEU A 293 7.69 -2.74 -0.43
CA LEU A 293 8.14 -3.80 -1.33
C LEU A 293 9.34 -3.32 -2.11
N ARG A 294 10.52 -3.88 -1.84
CA ARG A 294 11.79 -3.44 -2.42
C ARG A 294 12.42 -4.50 -3.34
N PRO A 295 12.87 -4.14 -4.56
CA PRO A 295 13.56 -5.08 -5.43
C PRO A 295 14.81 -5.63 -4.75
N THR A 296 14.96 -6.96 -4.76
CA THR A 296 16.08 -7.70 -4.16
C THR A 296 16.62 -8.67 -5.18
N ASN A 297 17.78 -8.37 -5.77
CA ASN A 297 18.32 -9.08 -6.94
C ASN A 297 17.38 -9.10 -8.16
N PHE A 298 16.38 -8.20 -8.23
CA PHE A 298 15.46 -8.14 -9.37
C PHE A 298 16.14 -7.61 -10.64
N PHE A 299 16.94 -6.56 -10.48
CA PHE A 299 17.74 -5.94 -11.53
C PHE A 299 19.20 -6.43 -11.45
N ASP A 300 19.91 -6.40 -12.58
CA ASP A 300 21.33 -6.80 -12.63
C ASP A 300 22.25 -5.80 -11.88
N SER A 301 21.77 -4.58 -11.63
CA SER A 301 22.43 -3.55 -10.81
C SER A 301 21.42 -2.49 -10.41
N ASN A 302 21.85 -1.41 -9.73
CA ASN A 302 21.01 -0.24 -9.44
C ASN A 302 20.23 0.23 -10.71
N PRO A 303 18.88 0.17 -10.72
CA PRO A 303 18.07 0.49 -11.89
C PRO A 303 18.04 1.98 -12.24
N VAL A 304 18.35 2.86 -11.28
CA VAL A 304 18.32 4.33 -11.46
C VAL A 304 19.70 4.94 -11.70
N LEU A 305 20.71 4.12 -11.96
CA LEU A 305 22.08 4.58 -12.23
C LEU A 305 22.15 5.56 -13.42
N LYS A 306 21.28 5.40 -14.42
CA LYS A 306 21.21 6.26 -15.61
C LYS A 306 20.07 7.29 -15.57
N THR A 307 19.29 7.35 -14.48
CA THR A 307 18.19 8.30 -14.34
C THR A 307 18.74 9.70 -14.07
N ARG A 308 18.42 10.67 -14.93
CA ARG A 308 18.82 12.07 -14.74
C ARG A 308 17.89 12.75 -13.73
N PRO A 309 18.38 13.70 -12.93
CA PRO A 309 17.52 14.52 -12.07
C PRO A 309 16.56 15.37 -12.91
N PRO A 310 15.44 15.83 -12.32
CA PRO A 310 14.59 16.84 -12.94
C PRO A 310 15.41 18.11 -13.24
N ASN A 311 15.06 18.81 -14.33
CA ASN A 311 15.68 20.09 -14.63
C ASN A 311 15.31 21.13 -13.57
N LEU A 312 16.28 21.91 -13.11
CA LEU A 312 16.02 23.10 -12.31
C LEU A 312 15.31 24.13 -13.20
N VAL A 313 14.10 24.53 -12.80
CA VAL A 313 13.35 25.60 -13.45
C VAL A 313 13.33 26.78 -12.49
N HIS A 314 13.84 27.93 -12.93
CA HIS A 314 13.70 29.17 -12.16
C HIS A 314 12.23 29.58 -12.14
N TRP A 315 11.75 30.00 -10.96
CA TRP A 315 10.39 30.51 -10.83
C TRP A 315 10.18 31.65 -11.82
N PRO A 316 9.15 31.59 -12.68
CA PRO A 316 8.89 32.68 -13.61
C PRO A 316 8.53 33.92 -12.78
N ASN A 317 9.36 34.95 -12.90
CA ASN A 317 9.15 36.23 -12.23
C ASN A 317 8.09 37.02 -13.01
N CYS A 318 6.86 36.51 -13.01
CA CYS A 318 5.72 37.21 -13.58
C CYS A 318 5.30 38.30 -12.60
N THR A 319 5.90 39.48 -12.71
CA THR A 319 5.32 40.68 -12.11
C THR A 319 4.00 40.95 -12.81
N ASN A 320 2.89 40.79 -12.08
CA ASN A 320 1.62 41.39 -12.48
C ASN A 320 1.88 42.89 -12.63
N LYS A 321 1.96 43.39 -13.87
CA LYS A 321 1.85 44.82 -14.11
C LYS A 321 0.44 45.24 -13.63
N PRO A 322 0.37 46.30 -12.82
CA PRO A 322 -0.86 46.70 -12.10
C PRO A 322 -2.01 47.04 -13.03
#